data_AF-A0A7S0W4M1-F1
#
_entry.id   AF-A0A7S0W4M1-F1
#
_cell.length_a   1.000
_cell.length_b   1.000
_cell.length_c   1.000
_cell.angle_alpha   90.00
_cell.angle_beta   90.00
_cell.angle_gamma   90.00
#
_symmetry.space_group_name_H-M   'P 1'
#
loop_
_entity.id
_entity.type
_entity.pdbx_description
1 polymer ?
#
loop_
_entity_poly.entity_id
_entity_poly.type
_entity_poly.pdbx_seq_one_letter_code
_entity_poly.pdbx_strand_id
1 'polypeptide(L)'
;IYPPARPLIDTSDEIRVPARLLNAELTCPICLSICRSTHTFMECLHRFCQECIETSLRVDKKECPKCRIKVASRRALRPDQQFDSLVSAFHPDIDAYEEVEERLISAVNT
;
A
#
# COMPACT_ATOMS: atom_id res chain seq x y z
N ILE A 1 21.37 10.81 20.33
CA ILE A 1 22.37 10.37 19.34
C ILE A 1 21.58 9.97 18.11
N TYR A 2 21.62 10.74 17.03
CA TYR A 2 20.93 10.37 15.80
C TYR A 2 21.56 9.09 15.26
N PRO A 3 20.78 8.11 14.77
CA PRO A 3 21.37 6.95 14.10
C PRO A 3 22.23 7.44 12.93
N PRO A 4 23.37 6.78 12.65
CA PRO A 4 24.19 7.14 11.50
C PRO A 4 23.34 7.07 10.23
N ALA A 5 23.55 8.03 9.33
CA ALA A 5 22.90 8.02 8.03
C ALA A 5 23.16 6.66 7.36
N ARG A 6 22.08 5.95 7.00
CA ARG A 6 22.20 4.72 6.22
C ARG A 6 22.95 5.10 4.93
N PRO A 7 24.03 4.37 4.55
CA PRO A 7 24.73 4.66 3.31
C PRO A 7 23.72 4.65 2.16
N LEU A 8 23.84 5.63 1.26
CA LEU A 8 23.05 5.66 0.05
C LEU A 8 23.41 4.42 -0.78
N ILE A 9 22.40 3.72 -1.26
CA ILE A 9 22.58 2.62 -2.22
C ILE A 9 23.19 3.26 -3.47
N ASP A 10 24.38 2.82 -3.87
CA ASP A 10 25.00 3.27 -5.12
C ASP A 10 24.14 2.78 -6.29
N THR A 11 23.93 3.63 -7.30
CA THR A 11 23.14 3.32 -8.50
C THR A 11 23.73 2.19 -9.34
N SER A 12 24.95 1.76 -9.04
CA SER A 12 25.63 0.62 -9.68
C SER A 12 25.32 -0.73 -9.02
N ASP A 13 24.74 -0.73 -7.82
CA ASP A 13 24.49 -1.96 -7.05
C ASP A 13 23.08 -2.49 -7.32
N GLU A 14 22.99 -3.66 -7.98
CA GLU A 14 21.73 -4.38 -8.11
C GLU A 14 21.34 -5.04 -6.78
N ILE A 15 20.18 -4.67 -6.24
CA ILE A 15 19.62 -5.28 -5.03
C ILE A 15 18.49 -6.23 -5.42
N ARG A 16 18.66 -7.52 -5.08
CA ARG A 16 17.61 -8.53 -5.20
C ARG A 16 16.83 -8.62 -3.90
N VAL A 17 15.53 -8.37 -3.98
CA VAL A 17 14.61 -8.44 -2.85
C VAL A 17 13.52 -9.46 -3.16
N PRO A 18 13.14 -10.36 -2.22
CA PRO A 18 11.99 -11.22 -2.42
C PRO A 18 10.72 -10.39 -2.65
N ALA A 19 10.01 -10.64 -3.75
CA ALA A 19 8.80 -9.90 -4.13
C ALA A 19 7.76 -9.82 -3.00
N ARG A 20 7.60 -10.89 -2.21
CA ARG A 20 6.70 -10.93 -1.05
C ARG A 20 6.95 -9.83 -0.02
N LEU A 21 8.21 -9.44 0.20
CA LEU A 21 8.56 -8.41 1.18
C LEU A 21 8.16 -7.03 0.66
N LEU A 22 8.34 -6.81 -0.64
CA LEU A 22 7.92 -5.59 -1.29
C LEU A 22 6.40 -5.49 -1.33
N ASN A 23 5.70 -6.57 -1.69
CA ASN A 23 4.25 -6.60 -1.78
C ASN A 23 3.61 -6.29 -0.42
N ALA A 24 4.16 -6.79 0.69
CA ALA A 24 3.66 -6.46 2.03
C ALA A 24 3.60 -4.94 2.33
N GLU A 25 4.47 -4.15 1.70
CA GLU A 25 4.50 -2.69 1.83
C GLU A 25 3.65 -1.96 0.78
N LEU A 26 3.32 -2.62 -0.34
CA LEU A 26 2.51 -2.07 -1.43
C LEU A 26 1.02 -2.45 -1.34
N THR A 27 0.68 -3.41 -0.47
CA THR A 27 -0.68 -3.92 -0.30
C THR A 27 -1.55 -3.00 0.55
N CYS A 28 -2.80 -2.82 0.12
CA CYS A 28 -3.83 -2.13 0.88
C CYS A 28 -4.31 -3.02 2.03
N PRO A 29 -4.28 -2.56 3.30
CA PRO A 29 -4.67 -3.37 4.45
C PRO A 29 -6.18 -3.59 4.58
N ILE A 30 -7.01 -3.04 3.68
CA ILE A 30 -8.46 -3.23 3.65
C ILE A 30 -8.83 -4.35 2.67
N CYS A 31 -8.45 -4.23 1.40
CA CYS A 31 -8.77 -5.24 0.38
C CYS A 31 -7.73 -6.36 0.27
N LEU A 32 -6.56 -6.20 0.89
CA LEU A 32 -5.44 -7.14 0.85
C LEU A 32 -4.80 -7.34 -0.54
N SER A 33 -5.19 -6.53 -1.52
CA SER A 33 -4.55 -6.45 -2.85
C SER A 33 -3.58 -5.26 -2.94
N ILE A 34 -2.82 -5.19 -4.03
CA ILE A 34 -1.93 -4.04 -4.31
C ILE A 34 -2.71 -2.72 -4.30
N CYS A 35 -2.16 -1.67 -3.69
CA CYS A 35 -2.82 -0.37 -3.60
C CYS A 35 -3.11 0.23 -4.98
N ARG A 36 -4.31 0.79 -5.15
CA ARG A 36 -4.74 1.53 -6.35
C ARG A 36 -5.29 2.90 -5.98
N SER A 37 -4.87 3.95 -6.70
CA SER A 37 -5.26 5.34 -6.41
C SER A 37 -5.06 5.66 -4.92
N THR A 38 -3.82 5.62 -4.47
CA THR A 38 -3.49 5.53 -3.05
C THR A 38 -3.86 6.80 -2.30
N HIS A 39 -4.47 6.63 -1.14
CA HIS A 39 -4.79 7.70 -0.22
C HIS A 39 -4.21 7.44 1.17
N THR A 40 -3.85 8.51 1.86
CA THR A 40 -3.21 8.46 3.17
C THR A 40 -3.78 9.51 4.13
N PHE A 41 -3.65 9.24 5.44
CA PHE A 41 -3.90 10.21 6.51
C PHE A 41 -2.60 10.88 6.90
N MET A 42 -2.59 12.20 7.09
CA MET A 42 -1.37 12.92 7.49
C MET A 42 -0.94 12.61 8.93
N GLU A 43 -1.88 12.15 9.76
CA GLU A 43 -1.66 11.86 11.18
C GLU A 43 -0.87 10.56 11.40
N CYS A 44 -0.97 9.59 10.49
CA CYS A 44 -0.32 8.27 10.66
C CYS A 44 0.32 7.70 9.40
N LEU A 45 0.15 8.33 8.23
CA LEU A 45 0.74 7.96 6.94
C LEU A 45 0.41 6.52 6.46
N HIS A 46 -0.62 5.89 7.00
CA HIS A 46 -1.10 4.61 6.49
C HIS A 46 -1.81 4.78 5.16
N ARG A 47 -1.46 3.90 4.21
CA ARG A 47 -1.91 3.94 2.82
C ARG A 47 -3.00 2.91 2.55
N PHE A 48 -3.95 3.30 1.71
CA PHE A 48 -5.10 2.52 1.33
C PHE A 48 -5.51 2.86 -0.11
N CYS A 49 -6.22 1.97 -0.79
CA CYS A 49 -6.91 2.36 -2.03
C CYS A 49 -7.96 3.42 -1.74
N GLN A 50 -8.17 4.37 -2.67
CA GLN A 50 -9.17 5.42 -2.55
C GLN A 50 -10.55 4.86 -2.18
N GLU A 51 -11.06 3.93 -2.98
CA GLU A 51 -12.40 3.37 -2.81
C GLU A 51 -12.54 2.66 -1.46
N CYS A 52 -11.52 1.90 -1.06
CA CYS A 52 -11.50 1.18 0.21
C CYS A 52 -11.61 2.13 1.40
N ILE A 53 -10.78 3.18 1.45
CA ILE A 53 -10.76 4.07 2.60
C ILE A 53 -11.96 5.02 2.63
N GLU A 54 -12.45 5.45 1.47
CA GLU A 54 -13.67 6.27 1.40
C GLU A 54 -14.90 5.46 1.84
N THR A 55 -14.96 4.18 1.50
CA THR A 55 -16.01 3.27 1.95
C THR A 55 -15.91 3.00 3.44
N SER A 56 -14.72 2.66 3.96
CA SER A 56 -14.54 2.42 5.40
C SER A 56 -14.92 3.65 6.22
N LEU A 57 -14.49 4.86 5.84
CA LEU A 57 -14.90 6.08 6.57
C LEU A 57 -16.41 6.39 6.46
N ARG A 58 -17.12 5.81 5.50
CA ARG A 58 -18.58 5.97 5.36
C ARG A 58 -19.34 5.00 6.26
N VAL A 59 -18.88 3.75 6.34
CA VAL A 59 -19.58 2.65 7.01
C VAL A 59 -19.13 2.48 8.46
N ASP A 60 -17.85 2.75 8.74
CA ASP A 60 -17.21 2.56 10.04
C ASP A 60 -17.01 3.88 10.81
N LYS A 61 -16.28 3.77 11.92
CA LYS A 61 -15.84 4.89 12.75
C LYS A 61 -14.88 5.81 11.97
N LYS A 62 -14.81 7.08 12.39
CA LYS A 62 -13.82 8.05 11.91
C LYS A 62 -12.44 7.75 12.52
N GLU A 63 -11.89 6.60 12.19
CA GLU A 63 -10.56 6.15 12.61
C GLU A 63 -9.82 5.48 11.44
N CYS A 64 -8.49 5.49 11.50
CA CYS A 64 -7.67 4.77 10.53
C CYS A 64 -7.87 3.25 10.69
N PRO A 65 -8.21 2.49 9.62
CA PRO A 65 -8.45 1.05 9.73
C PRO A 65 -7.23 0.24 10.22
N LYS A 66 -6.01 0.74 10.01
CA LYS A 66 -4.76 0.05 10.39
C LYS A 66 -4.35 0.27 11.85
N CYS A 67 -4.37 1.52 12.33
CA CYS A 67 -3.88 1.85 13.67
C CYS A 67 -4.92 2.44 14.62
N ARG A 68 -6.17 2.62 14.16
CA ARG A 68 -7.30 3.15 14.92
C ARG A 68 -7.09 4.54 15.51
N ILE A 69 -6.12 5.32 15.01
CA ILE A 69 -6.03 6.73 15.35
C ILE A 69 -7.30 7.44 14.84
N LYS A 70 -7.86 8.32 15.64
CA LYS A 70 -9.03 9.13 15.24
C LYS A 70 -8.63 10.06 14.10
N VAL A 71 -9.50 10.16 13.11
CA VAL A 71 -9.34 11.08 11.98
C VAL A 71 -10.49 12.07 11.99
N ALA A 72 -10.23 13.33 11.65
CA ALA A 72 -11.24 14.38 11.78
C ALA A 72 -12.43 14.16 10.83
N SER A 73 -12.16 13.82 9.57
CA SER A 73 -13.18 13.51 8.56
C SER A 73 -12.56 12.91 7.29
N ARG A 74 -13.39 12.55 6.30
CA ARG A 74 -12.94 12.15 4.96
C ARG A 74 -12.06 13.21 4.28
N ARG A 75 -12.22 14.50 4.62
CA ARG A 75 -11.40 15.60 4.07
C ARG A 75 -9.95 15.58 4.53
N ALA A 76 -9.60 14.77 5.54
CA ALA A 76 -8.23 14.57 5.99
C ALA A 76 -7.43 13.66 5.04
N LEU A 77 -8.10 12.88 4.17
CA LEU A 77 -7.45 12.03 3.20
C LEU A 77 -6.74 12.85 2.13
N ARG A 78 -5.53 12.44 1.78
CA ARG A 78 -4.73 13.02 0.70
C ARG A 78 -4.35 11.93 -0.30
N PRO A 79 -4.46 12.20 -1.61
CA PRO A 79 -3.90 11.31 -2.62
C PRO A 79 -2.37 11.28 -2.49
N ASP A 80 -1.77 10.10 -2.64
CA ASP A 80 -0.33 9.87 -2.57
C ASP A 80 0.20 9.42 -3.95
N GLN A 81 0.28 10.36 -4.89
CA GLN A 81 0.71 10.09 -6.27
C GLN A 81 2.16 9.58 -6.37
N GLN A 82 3.01 9.95 -5.40
CA GLN A 82 4.38 9.43 -5.34
C GLN A 82 4.38 7.95 -5.02
N PHE A 83 3.53 7.52 -4.08
CA PHE A 83 3.36 6.10 -3.81
C PHE A 83 2.74 5.35 -4.99
N ASP A 84 1.75 5.94 -5.68
CA ASP A 84 1.20 5.35 -6.91
C ASP A 84 2.27 5.16 -7.99
N SER A 85 3.19 6.13 -8.13
CA SER A 85 4.34 6.02 -9.04
C SER A 85 5.26 4.86 -8.66
N LEU A 86 5.49 4.64 -7.37
CA LEU A 86 6.26 3.49 -6.88
C LEU A 86 5.53 2.17 -7.16
N VAL A 87 4.23 2.11 -6.88
CA VAL A 87 3.42 0.92 -7.17
C VAL A 87 3.51 0.58 -8.67
N SER A 88 3.33 1.57 -9.55
CA SER A 88 3.40 1.36 -11.00
C SER A 88 4.79 0.93 -11.49
N ALA A 89 5.86 1.39 -10.84
CA ALA A 89 7.23 0.97 -11.19
C ALA A 89 7.48 -0.52 -10.89
N PHE A 90 6.83 -1.08 -9.86
CA PHE A 90 6.99 -2.49 -9.48
C PHE A 90 5.90 -3.40 -10.06
N HIS A 91 4.69 -2.89 -10.19
CA HIS A 91 3.51 -3.58 -10.70
C HIS A 91 2.87 -2.72 -11.81
N PRO A 92 3.45 -2.73 -13.02
CA PRO A 92 2.95 -1.93 -14.14
C PRO A 92 1.57 -2.40 -14.61
N ASP A 93 1.26 -3.69 -14.42
CA ASP A 93 -0.03 -4.29 -14.70
C ASP A 93 -0.51 -5.07 -13.47
N ILE A 94 -1.30 -4.39 -12.64
CA ILE A 94 -1.81 -4.95 -11.39
C ILE A 94 -2.88 -6.02 -11.69
N ASP A 95 -3.68 -5.84 -12.75
CA ASP A 95 -4.75 -6.77 -13.10
C ASP A 95 -4.16 -8.13 -13.52
N ALA A 96 -3.13 -8.11 -14.37
CA ALA A 96 -2.42 -9.33 -14.74
C ALA A 96 -1.75 -10.03 -13.54
N TYR A 97 -1.21 -9.25 -12.58
CA TYR A 97 -0.65 -9.81 -11.34
C TYR A 97 -1.73 -10.49 -10.49
N GLU A 98 -2.86 -9.83 -10.27
CA GLU A 98 -3.97 -10.34 -9.46
C GLU A 98 -4.60 -11.60 -10.08
N GLU A 99 -4.74 -11.67 -11.41
CA GLU A 99 -5.20 -12.89 -12.10
C GLU A 99 -4.26 -14.09 -11.88
N VAL A 100 -2.94 -13.85 -11.94
CA VAL A 100 -1.95 -14.90 -11.70
C VAL A 100 -2.00 -15.34 -10.24
N GLU A 101 -2.09 -14.41 -9.31
CA GLU A 101 -2.21 -14.70 -7.88
C GLU A 101 -3.46 -15.53 -7.58
N GLU A 102 -4.62 -15.16 -8.13
CA GLU A 102 -5.88 -15.90 -7.96
C GLU A 102 -5.79 -17.33 -8.54
N ARG A 103 -5.19 -17.50 -9.72
CA ARG A 103 -4.93 -18.82 -10.31
C ARG A 103 -4.04 -19.69 -9.41
N LEU A 104 -3.02 -19.12 -8.80
CA LEU A 104 -2.13 -19.84 -7.89
C LEU A 104 -2.83 -20.21 -6.58
N ILE A 105 -3.58 -19.28 -5.97
CA ILE A 105 -4.32 -19.50 -4.72
C ILE A 105 -5.38 -20.59 -4.92
N SER A 106 -6.14 -20.54 -6.02
CA SER A 106 -7.14 -21.56 -6.33
C SER A 106 -6.52 -22.94 -6.57
N ALA A 107 -5.36 -23.01 -7.23
CA ALA A 107 -4.65 -24.28 -7.42
C ALA A 107 -4.13 -24.91 -6.12
N VAL A 108 -3.80 -24.11 -5.11
CA VAL A 108 -3.34 -24.61 -3.78
C VAL A 108 -4.50 -25.07 -2.90
N ASN A 109 -5.67 -24.43 -3.02
CA ASN A 109 -6.85 -24.74 -2.21
C ASN A 109 -7.77 -25.80 -2.85
N THR A 110 -7.30 -26.47 -3.89
CA THR A 110 -7.96 -27.64 -4.51
C THR A 110 -7.38 -28.92 -3.92
#